data_AF-A0A925VM64-F1
#
_entry.id   AF-A0A925VM64-F1
#
_cell.length_a   1.000
_cell.length_b   1.000
_cell.length_c   1.000
_cell.angle_alpha   90.00
_cell.angle_beta   90.00
_cell.angle_gamma   90.00
#
_symmetry.space_group_name_H-M   'P 1'
#
loop_
_entity.id
_entity.type
_entity.pdbx_description
1 polymer ?
#
loop_
_entity_poly.entity_id
_entity_poly.type
_entity_poly.pdbx_seq_one_letter_code
_entity_poly.pdbx_strand_id
1 'polypeptide(L)' 'MDFVLIFGPPAVGKMTVGHELARPTGLKLFHNHMTIDLVLPFFPFGTPPFG' A
#
# COMPACT_ATOMS: atom_id res chain seq x y z
N MET A 1 13.36 -11.55 10.49
CA MET A 1 12.34 -10.49 10.30
C MET A 1 12.11 -10.44 8.82
N ASP A 2 10.91 -10.81 8.39
CA ASP A 2 10.64 -11.10 6.98
C ASP A 2 9.89 -9.93 6.35
N PHE A 3 10.30 -9.55 5.15
CA PHE A 3 9.72 -8.44 4.40
C PHE A 3 9.57 -8.85 2.94
N VAL A 4 8.37 -8.61 2.39
CA VAL A 4 8.04 -8.96 1.00
C VAL A 4 7.57 -7.72 0.27
N LEU A 5 8.26 -7.37 -0.82
CA LEU A 5 7.89 -6.27 -1.70
C LEU A 5 7.26 -6.81 -2.99
N ILE A 6 5.98 -6.51 -3.22
CA ILE A 6 5.26 -6.85 -4.45
C ILE A 6 5.17 -5.60 -5.33
N PHE A 7 5.83 -5.62 -6.48
CA PHE A 7 5.86 -4.51 -7.44
C PHE A 7 5.42 -4.96 -8.84
N GLY A 8 5.02 -4.00 -9.68
CA GLY A 8 4.57 -4.27 -11.06
C GLY A 8 3.54 -3.25 -11.55
N PRO A 9 3.18 -3.29 -12.85
CA PRO A 9 2.26 -2.34 -13.48
C PRO A 9 0.88 -2.25 -12.80
N PRO A 10 0.07 -1.21 -13.06
CA PRO A 10 -1.32 -1.14 -12.60
C PRO A 10 -2.12 -2.38 -13.01
N ALA A 11 -3.07 -2.80 -12.17
CA ALA A 11 -3.99 -3.92 -12.42
C ALA A 11 -3.37 -5.34 -12.63
N VAL A 12 -2.06 -5.56 -12.42
CA VAL A 12 -1.45 -6.91 -12.54
C VAL A 12 -1.74 -7.89 -11.38
N GLY A 13 -2.71 -7.59 -10.52
CA GLY A 13 -3.12 -8.49 -9.43
C GLY A 13 -2.30 -8.40 -8.13
N LYS A 14 -1.45 -7.38 -7.95
CA LYS A 14 -0.61 -7.21 -6.74
C LYS A 14 -1.40 -7.25 -5.43
N MET A 15 -2.58 -6.63 -5.40
CA MET A 15 -3.45 -6.59 -4.23
C MET A 15 -3.96 -7.99 -3.87
N THR A 16 -4.40 -8.75 -4.87
CA THR A 16 -4.84 -10.15 -4.71
C THR A 16 -3.72 -11.03 -4.15
N VAL A 17 -2.52 -10.93 -4.74
CA VAL A 17 -1.35 -11.68 -4.27
C VAL A 17 -0.98 -11.30 -2.83
N GLY A 18 -1.02 -10.01 -2.48
CA GLY A 18 -0.74 -9.54 -1.12
C GLY A 18 -1.70 -10.11 -0.08
N HIS A 19 -3.01 -10.19 -0.38
CA HIS A 19 -3.99 -10.78 0.53
C HIS A 19 -3.78 -12.29 0.71
N GLU A 20 -3.58 -13.02 -0.39
CA GLU A 20 -3.34 -14.46 -0.34
C GLU A 20 -2.00 -14.81 0.33
N LEU A 21 -1.00 -13.94 0.25
CA LEU A 21 0.27 -14.11 0.96
C LEU A 21 0.14 -13.81 2.46
N ALA A 22 -0.60 -12.77 2.84
CA ALA A 22 -0.78 -12.39 4.23
C ALA A 22 -1.49 -13.47 5.06
N ARG A 23 -2.47 -14.17 4.47
CA ARG A 23 -3.30 -15.18 5.15
C ARG A 23 -2.50 -16.34 5.77
N PRO A 24 -1.59 -17.05 5.05
CA PRO A 24 -0.79 -18.12 5.62
C PRO A 24 0.47 -17.63 6.36
N THR A 25 1.00 -16.46 6.04
CA THR A 25 2.26 -15.97 6.63
C THR A 25 2.07 -15.18 7.93
N GLY A 26 0.86 -14.66 8.19
CA GLY A 26 0.61 -13.75 9.31
C GLY A 26 1.26 -12.37 9.14
N LEU A 27 1.85 -12.09 7.98
CA LEU A 27 2.42 -10.78 7.66
C LEU A 27 1.31 -9.73 7.51
N LYS A 28 1.57 -8.52 8.00
CA LYS A 28 0.66 -7.39 7.77
C LYS A 28 0.81 -6.90 6.34
N LEU A 29 -0.30 -6.87 5.60
CA LEU A 29 -0.35 -6.29 4.27
C LEU A 29 -0.46 -4.76 4.35
N PHE A 30 0.41 -4.06 3.64
CA PHE A 30 0.37 -2.60 3.48
C PHE A 30 0.35 -2.27 2.00
N HIS A 31 -0.60 -1.45 1.54
CA HIS A 31 -0.73 -1.05 0.14
C HIS A 31 -1.03 0.44 0.00
N ASN A 32 -0.63 1.04 -1.13
CA ASN A 32 -0.66 2.50 -1.33
C ASN A 32 -2.02 3.17 -1.05
N HIS A 33 -3.15 2.52 -1.33
CA HIS A 33 -4.47 3.08 -0.99
C HIS A 33 -4.62 3.40 0.51
N MET A 34 -4.08 2.56 1.41
CA MET A 34 -4.11 2.83 2.86
C MET A 34 -3.29 4.07 3.21
N THR A 35 -2.16 4.30 2.53
CA THR A 35 -1.32 5.49 2.75
C THR A 35 -2.06 6.75 2.35
N ILE A 36 -2.74 6.73 1.21
CA ILE A 36 -3.52 7.88 0.72
C ILE A 36 -4.62 8.23 1.72
N ASP A 37 -5.41 7.25 2.16
CA ASP A 37 -6.49 7.46 3.12
C ASP A 37 -5.97 7.98 4.47
N LEU A 38 -4.79 7.52 4.90
CA LEU A 38 -4.16 7.96 6.16
C LEU A 38 -3.75 9.45 6.12
N VAL A 39 -3.22 9.92 4.99
CA VAL A 39 -2.62 11.27 4.90
C VAL A 39 -3.60 12.33 4.39
N LEU A 40 -4.65 11.93 3.65
CA LEU A 40 -5.63 12.84 3.06
C LEU A 40 -6.32 13.79 4.07
N PRO A 41 -6.59 13.40 5.34
CA PRO A 41 -7.13 14.32 6.34
C PRO A 41 -6.19 15.47 6.72
N PHE A 42 -4.88 15.29 6.54
CA PHE A 42 -3.86 16.28 6.89
C PHE A 42 -3.40 17.09 5.67
N PHE A 43 -3.38 16.46 4.49
CA PHE A 43 -2.90 17.05 3.25
C PHE A 43 -3.93 16.80 2.13
N PRO A 44 -4.88 17.72 1.92
CA PRO A 44 -5.82 17.63 0.81
C PRO A 44 -5.10 17.52 -0.53
N PHE A 45 -5.80 16.97 -1.52
CA PHE A 45 -5.26 16.86 -2.87
C PHE A 45 -4.87 18.24 -3.41
N GLY A 46 -3.64 18.36 -3.94
CA GLY A 46 -3.09 19.64 -4.41
C GLY A 46 -2.42 20.49 -3.34
N THR A 47 -2.25 20.01 -2.10
CA THR A 47 -1.41 20.69 -1.10
C THR A 47 0.00 20.91 -1.66
N PRO A 48 0.54 22.15 -1.62
CA PRO A 48 1.90 22.42 -2.07
C PRO A 48 2.90 21.50 -1.36
N PRO A 49 3.93 21.00 -2.06
CA PRO A 49 5.01 20.28 -1.42
C PRO A 49 5.69 21.18 -0.37
N PHE A 50 6.28 20.57 0.64
CA PHE A 50 7.13 21.31 1.58
C PHE A 50 8.32 21.90 0.80
N GLY A 51 8.34 23.23 0.63
CA GLY A 51 9.36 23.94 -0.15
C GLY A 51 8.87 25.28 -0.69
#